data_AF-A0A378IYX7-F1
#
_entry.id   AF-A0A378IYX7-F1
#
_cell.length_a   1.000
_cell.length_b   1.000
_cell.length_c   1.000
_cell.angle_alpha   90.00
_cell.angle_beta   90.00
_cell.angle_gamma   90.00
#
_symmetry.space_group_name_H-M   'P 1'
#
loop_
_entity.id
_entity.type
_entity.pdbx_description
1 polymer ?
#
loop_
_entity_poly.entity_id
_entity_poly.type
_entity_poly.pdbx_seq_one_letter_code
_entity_poly.pdbx_strand_id
1 'polypeptide(L)'
;MKRTLVLLFTLLSLITTYANATINPGLNNFGPQSNFGPHNNPGLNNFGPQSNFGPHNNPGLNNFGPQSNFGPHNNPGLNNFGPQSNFGPHNNPGFNNITPKTFNRRF
;
A
#
# COMPACT_ATOMS: atom_id res chain seq x y z
N MET A 1 19.11 31.81 4.37
CA MET A 1 17.74 31.42 3.93
C MET A 1 17.65 29.97 3.46
N LYS A 2 18.50 29.46 2.55
CA LYS A 2 18.40 28.09 2.03
C LYS A 2 18.63 26.97 3.07
N ARG A 3 19.63 27.12 3.95
CA ARG A 3 19.93 26.12 5.01
C ARG A 3 18.80 25.98 6.03
N THR A 4 18.23 27.10 6.46
CA THR A 4 17.09 27.13 7.39
C THR A 4 15.85 26.45 6.80
N LEU A 5 15.59 26.66 5.51
CA LEU A 5 14.45 26.04 4.82
C LEU A 5 14.63 24.52 4.67
N VAL A 6 15.84 24.06 4.34
CA VAL A 6 16.16 22.62 4.28
C VAL A 6 15.96 21.97 5.65
N LEU A 7 16.46 22.60 6.72
CA LEU A 7 16.29 22.10 8.08
C LEU A 7 14.81 22.02 8.49
N LEU A 8 14.00 23.02 8.12
CA LEU A 8 12.56 23.01 8.37
C LEU A 8 11.86 21.85 7.63
N PHE A 9 12.20 21.64 6.35
CA PHE A 9 11.65 20.55 5.56
C PHE A 9 12.03 19.18 6.12
N THR A 10 13.31 19.00 6.48
CA THR A 10 13.79 17.74 7.07
C THR A 10 13.18 17.49 8.44
N LEU A 11 12.99 18.54 9.25
CA LEU A 11 12.38 18.43 10.56
C LEU A 11 10.89 18.10 10.44
N LEU A 12 10.18 18.74 9.50
CA LEU A 12 8.78 18.47 9.23
C LEU A 12 8.58 17.04 8.70
N SER A 13 9.41 16.59 7.75
CA SER A 13 9.35 15.21 7.26
C SER A 13 9.62 14.21 8.39
N LEU A 14 10.60 14.50 9.24
CA LEU A 14 10.95 13.65 10.37
C LEU A 14 9.81 13.57 11.39
N ILE A 15 9.17 14.70 11.72
CA ILE A 15 8.00 14.74 12.60
C ILE A 15 6.83 13.94 11.99
N THR A 16 6.55 14.09 10.70
CA THR A 16 5.51 13.31 10.01
C THR A 16 5.84 11.81 10.03
N THR A 17 7.10 11.43 9.77
CA THR A 17 7.54 10.03 9.85
C THR A 17 7.38 9.46 11.27
N TYR A 18 7.77 10.22 12.30
CA TYR A 18 7.64 9.77 13.70
C TYR A 18 6.18 9.69 14.16
N ALA A 19 5.34 10.67 13.81
CA ALA A 19 3.91 10.63 14.13
C ALA A 19 3.22 9.42 13.49
N ASN A 20 3.63 9.04 12.28
CA ASN A 20 3.14 7.83 11.62
C ASN A 20 3.69 6.55 12.28
N ALA A 21 4.88 6.57 12.88
CA ALA A 21 5.47 5.42 13.57
C ALA A 21 4.85 5.18 14.96
N THR A 22 4.41 6.22 15.67
CA THR A 22 3.86 6.10 17.03
C THR A 22 2.36 5.78 17.11
N ILE A 23 1.62 5.78 15.98
CA ILE A 23 0.16 5.52 15.93
C ILE A 23 -0.19 4.23 15.15
N ASN A 24 0.65 3.18 15.17
CA ASN A 24 0.44 2.01 14.30
C ASN A 24 0.01 0.73 15.05
N PRO A 25 -1.30 0.43 15.09
CA PRO A 25 -1.83 -0.89 14.82
C PRO A 25 -2.43 -0.87 13.40
N GLY A 26 -1.57 -0.68 12.41
CA GLY A 26 -1.93 -0.69 10.99
C GLY A 26 -2.57 0.60 10.47
N LEU A 27 -1.99 1.13 9.38
CA LEU A 27 -2.56 2.25 8.65
C LEU A 27 -3.89 1.77 8.03
N ASN A 28 -5.03 2.30 8.47
CA ASN A 28 -6.33 1.98 7.90
C ASN A 28 -6.72 3.09 6.91
N ASN A 29 -6.85 2.75 5.63
CA ASN A 29 -7.29 3.68 4.59
C ASN A 29 -8.67 3.26 4.06
N PHE A 30 -9.60 4.21 4.02
CA PHE A 30 -10.95 4.01 3.50
C PHE A 30 -11.13 4.91 2.27
N GLY A 31 -11.06 4.30 1.09
CA GLY A 31 -11.11 5.00 -0.19
C GLY A 31 -9.94 4.63 -1.11
N PRO A 32 -9.89 5.22 -2.33
CA PRO A 32 -8.83 4.96 -3.27
C PRO A 32 -7.46 5.40 -2.74
N GLN A 33 -6.44 4.55 -2.91
CA GLN A 33 -5.06 4.88 -2.58
C GLN A 33 -4.20 4.87 -3.85
N SER A 34 -3.33 5.87 -3.99
CA SER A 34 -2.33 5.90 -5.06
C SER A 34 -0.99 6.34 -4.50
N ASN A 35 0.04 5.52 -4.68
CA ASN A 35 1.41 5.83 -4.28
C ASN A 35 2.32 5.87 -5.51
N PHE A 36 3.20 6.88 -5.57
CA PHE A 36 4.21 7.02 -6.63
C PHE A 36 5.61 7.08 -6.01
N GLY A 37 6.54 6.32 -6.59
CA GLY A 37 7.91 6.19 -6.11
C GLY A 37 8.08 5.17 -4.98
N PRO A 38 9.32 5.05 -4.46
CA PRO A 38 9.64 4.08 -3.41
C PRO A 38 8.87 4.33 -2.11
N HIS A 39 8.21 3.30 -1.57
CA HIS A 39 7.51 3.39 -0.27
C HIS A 39 7.52 2.07 0.50
N ASN A 40 7.27 2.15 1.81
CA ASN A 40 7.25 1.02 2.73
C ASN A 40 6.15 1.20 3.77
N ASN A 41 5.11 0.38 3.70
CA ASN A 41 3.90 0.51 4.52
C ASN A 41 3.58 -0.82 5.23
N PRO A 42 4.24 -1.12 6.36
CA PRO A 42 3.93 -2.31 7.14
C PRO A 42 2.55 -2.23 7.79
N GLY A 43 1.80 -3.33 7.78
CA GLY A 43 0.48 -3.44 8.43
C GLY A 43 -0.61 -2.59 7.79
N LEU A 44 -0.48 -2.23 6.52
CA LEU A 44 -1.47 -1.44 5.80
C LEU A 44 -2.78 -2.24 5.62
N ASN A 45 -3.91 -1.66 6.01
CA ASN A 45 -5.25 -2.14 5.70
C ASN A 45 -5.93 -1.12 4.78
N ASN A 46 -6.19 -1.48 3.53
CA ASN A 46 -6.82 -0.60 2.56
C ASN A 46 -8.20 -1.12 2.16
N PHE A 47 -9.22 -0.27 2.27
CA PHE A 47 -10.60 -0.54 1.89
C PHE A 47 -10.97 0.35 0.70
N GLY A 48 -10.59 -0.09 -0.50
CA GLY A 48 -10.80 0.64 -1.74
C GLY A 48 -9.81 0.21 -2.83
N PRO A 49 -9.90 0.80 -4.04
CA PRO A 49 -8.92 0.54 -5.08
C PRO A 49 -7.52 1.02 -4.66
N GLN A 50 -6.49 0.22 -4.91
CA GLN A 50 -5.10 0.59 -4.65
C GLN A 50 -4.28 0.56 -5.94
N SER A 51 -3.52 1.63 -6.20
CA SER A 51 -2.55 1.69 -7.28
C SER A 51 -1.17 2.08 -6.75
N ASN A 52 -0.15 1.31 -7.08
CA ASN A 52 1.23 1.60 -6.69
C ASN A 52 2.14 1.63 -7.92
N PHE A 53 2.90 2.71 -8.09
CA PHE A 53 3.92 2.83 -9.12
C PHE A 53 5.30 3.03 -8.50
N GLY A 54 6.23 2.11 -8.77
CA GLY A 54 7.59 2.10 -8.25
C GLY A 54 7.86 0.99 -7.22
N PRO A 55 9.12 0.86 -6.77
CA PRO A 55 9.51 -0.17 -5.80
C PRO A 55 8.74 -0.04 -4.48
N HIS A 56 8.18 -1.11 -3.94
CA HIS A 56 7.54 -1.01 -2.61
C HIS A 56 7.59 -2.29 -1.79
N ASN A 57 7.43 -2.13 -0.48
CA ASN A 57 7.45 -3.22 0.48
C ASN A 57 6.34 -3.04 1.52
N ASN A 58 5.28 -3.84 1.44
CA ASN A 58 4.14 -3.74 2.36
C ASN A 58 3.89 -5.08 3.06
N PRO A 59 4.68 -5.44 4.09
CA PRO A 59 4.44 -6.64 4.88
C PRO A 59 3.11 -6.56 5.63
N GLY A 60 2.33 -7.64 5.63
CA GLY A 60 1.03 -7.72 6.30
C GLY A 60 -0.03 -6.82 5.68
N LEU A 61 0.07 -6.53 4.37
CA LEU A 61 -0.94 -5.77 3.65
C LEU A 61 -2.27 -6.55 3.56
N ASN A 62 -3.35 -5.95 4.00
CA ASN A 62 -4.72 -6.40 3.71
C ASN A 62 -5.40 -5.38 2.79
N ASN A 63 -5.78 -5.79 1.59
CA ASN A 63 -6.45 -4.93 0.63
C ASN A 63 -7.84 -5.47 0.27
N PHE A 64 -8.88 -4.68 0.48
CA PHE A 64 -10.26 -4.96 0.11
C PHE A 64 -10.65 -4.05 -1.05
N GLY A 65 -10.36 -4.50 -2.26
CA GLY A 65 -10.63 -3.77 -3.49
C GLY A 65 -9.70 -4.19 -4.64
N PRO A 66 -9.88 -3.62 -5.84
CA PRO A 66 -8.96 -3.85 -6.94
C PRO A 66 -7.56 -3.34 -6.60
N GLN A 67 -6.52 -4.12 -6.91
CA GLN A 67 -5.13 -3.72 -6.71
C GLN A 67 -4.37 -3.71 -8.04
N SER A 68 -3.63 -2.64 -8.30
CA SER A 68 -2.72 -2.51 -9.43
C SER A 68 -1.32 -2.12 -8.96
N ASN A 69 -0.31 -2.90 -9.32
CA ASN A 69 1.08 -2.63 -8.97
C ASN A 69 1.95 -2.58 -10.23
N PHE A 70 2.74 -1.52 -10.39
CA PHE A 70 3.74 -1.39 -11.43
C PHE A 70 5.12 -1.16 -10.81
N GLY A 71 6.05 -2.08 -11.05
CA GLY A 71 7.41 -2.06 -10.50
C GLY A 71 7.69 -3.18 -9.49
N PRO A 72 8.95 -3.30 -9.03
CA PRO A 72 9.35 -4.32 -8.07
C PRO A 72 8.57 -4.23 -6.76
N HIS A 73 8.08 -5.34 -6.22
CA HIS A 73 7.43 -5.29 -4.90
C HIS A 73 7.62 -6.53 -4.06
N ASN A 74 7.54 -6.35 -2.74
CA ASN A 74 7.65 -7.42 -1.76
C ASN A 74 6.58 -7.25 -0.69
N ASN A 75 5.53 -8.06 -0.74
CA ASN A 75 4.42 -7.98 0.23
C ASN A 75 4.20 -9.34 0.93
N PRO A 76 5.06 -9.71 1.90
CA PRO A 76 4.86 -10.91 2.72
C PRO A 76 3.54 -10.86 3.47
N GLY A 77 2.78 -11.95 3.47
CA GLY A 77 1.48 -12.04 4.15
C GLY A 77 0.40 -11.15 3.54
N LEU A 78 0.50 -10.84 2.23
CA LEU A 78 -0.53 -10.10 1.51
C LEU A 78 -1.85 -10.89 1.48
N ASN A 79 -2.93 -10.26 1.96
CA ASN A 79 -4.30 -10.71 1.75
C ASN A 79 -5.02 -9.70 0.85
N ASN A 80 -5.42 -10.12 -0.35
CA ASN A 80 -6.17 -9.29 -1.28
C ASN A 80 -7.58 -9.86 -1.51
N PHE A 81 -8.60 -9.04 -1.34
CA PHE A 81 -9.99 -9.34 -1.67
C PHE A 81 -10.42 -8.44 -2.83
N GLY A 82 -10.17 -8.89 -4.05
CA GLY A 82 -10.48 -8.17 -5.28
C GLY A 82 -9.68 -8.67 -6.48
N PRO A 83 -9.91 -8.10 -7.67
CA PRO A 83 -9.03 -8.29 -8.81
C PRO A 83 -7.63 -7.72 -8.52
N GLN A 84 -6.59 -8.38 -9.01
CA GLN A 84 -5.22 -7.90 -8.89
C GLN A 84 -4.50 -7.93 -10.25
N SER A 85 -3.76 -6.86 -10.54
CA SER A 85 -2.87 -6.75 -11.69
C SER A 85 -1.49 -6.31 -11.23
N ASN A 86 -0.46 -7.07 -11.60
CA ASN A 86 0.92 -6.79 -11.23
C ASN A 86 1.79 -6.78 -12.49
N PHE A 87 2.60 -5.73 -12.65
CA PHE A 87 3.63 -5.66 -13.68
C PHE A 87 5.00 -5.42 -13.04
N GLY A 88 5.93 -6.34 -13.26
CA GLY A 88 7.29 -6.31 -12.70
C GLY A 88 7.59 -7.44 -11.72
N PRO A 89 8.84 -7.51 -11.22
CA PRO A 89 9.25 -8.53 -10.25
C PRO A 89 8.44 -8.42 -8.96
N HIS A 90 8.02 -9.55 -8.40
CA HIS A 90 7.27 -9.55 -7.16
C HIS A 90 7.61 -10.75 -6.27
N ASN A 91 7.58 -10.55 -4.96
CA ASN A 91 7.77 -11.59 -3.96
C ASN A 91 6.76 -11.44 -2.82
N ASN A 92 5.72 -12.26 -2.83
CA ASN A 92 4.64 -12.19 -1.85
C ASN A 92 4.46 -13.56 -1.19
N PRO A 93 5.38 -13.99 -0.31
CA PRO A 93 5.21 -15.25 0.41
C PRO A 93 3.98 -15.18 1.31
N GLY A 94 3.21 -16.28 1.38
CA GLY A 94 1.95 -16.32 2.13
C GLY A 94 0.83 -15.48 1.52
N PHE A 95 0.89 -15.23 0.21
CA PHE A 95 -0.13 -14.49 -0.53
C PHE A 95 -1.45 -15.24 -0.59
N ASN A 96 -2.54 -14.54 -0.21
CA ASN A 96 -3.91 -15.00 -0.40
C ASN A 96 -4.67 -13.98 -1.26
N ASN A 97 -5.30 -14.45 -2.34
CA ASN A 97 -6.14 -13.60 -3.18
C ASN A 97 -7.51 -14.24 -3.40
N ILE A 98 -8.55 -13.47 -3.09
CA ILE A 98 -9.94 -13.86 -3.31
C ILE A 98 -10.54 -12.83 -4.26
N THR A 99 -10.82 -13.25 -5.49
CA THR A 99 -11.53 -12.40 -6.45
C THR A 99 -13.02 -12.79 -6.43
N PRO A 100 -13.94 -11.88 -6.02
CA PRO A 100 -15.37 -12.15 -6.11
C PRO A 100 -15.76 -12.38 -7.56
N LYS A 101 -16.35 -13.55 -7.86
CA LYS A 101 -16.99 -13.77 -9.16
C LYS A 101 -18.37 -13.14 -9.12
N THR A 102 -18.76 -12.45 -10.19
CA THR A 102 -20.13 -11.99 -10.36
C THR A 102 -21.05 -13.21 -10.39
N PHE A 103 -21.82 -13.43 -9.33
CA PHE A 103 -22.83 -14.49 -9.31
C PHE A 103 -24.03 -13.97 -10.11
N ASN A 104 -24.05 -14.25 -11.41
CA ASN A 104 -25.20 -13.98 -12.28
C ASN A 104 -26.39 -14.85 -11.86
N ARG A 105 -27.13 -14.45 -10.81
CA ARG A 105 -28.51 -14.92 -10.63
C ARG A 105 -29.36 -14.20 -11.66
N ARG A 106 -29.59 -14.86 -12.79
CA ARG A 106 -30.75 -14.54 -13.63
C ARG A 106 -31.98 -14.95 -12.82
N PHE A 107 -32.76 -13.98 -12.37
CA PHE A 107 -34.13 -14.20 -11.90
C PHE A 107 -35.07 -14.21 -13.11
#